data_AF-A0A2L1GGE0-F1
#
_entry.id   AF-A0A2L1GGE0-F1
#
_cell.length_a   1.000
_cell.length_b   1.000
_cell.length_c   1.000
_cell.angle_alpha   90.00
_cell.angle_beta   90.00
_cell.angle_gamma   90.00
#
_symmetry.space_group_name_H-M   'P 1'
#
loop_
_entity.id
_entity.type
_entity.pdbx_description
1 polymer ?
#
loop_
_entity_poly.entity_id
_entity_poly.type
_entity_poly.pdbx_seq_one_letter_code
_entity_poly.pdbx_strand_id
1 'polypeptide(L)' 'TLARMGTELRCQCIATHSRFIPPKSIQDVKLTQSGPHCKNVEVIATLKNGKEVCL' A
#
# COMPACT_ATOMS: atom_id res chain seq x y z
N THR A 1 -2.98 32.36 10.44
CA THR A 1 -2.41 30.99 10.44
C THR A 1 -3.51 30.05 9.99
N LEU A 2 -3.57 29.76 8.69
CA LEU A 2 -4.72 29.08 8.08
C LEU A 2 -4.65 27.56 8.32
N ALA A 3 -5.71 27.07 8.95
CA ALA A 3 -6.15 25.68 9.05
C ALA A 3 -5.16 24.69 9.67
N ARG A 4 -5.55 24.15 10.84
CA ARG A 4 -5.24 22.78 11.23
C ARG A 4 -5.75 21.86 10.10
N MET A 5 -4.94 21.66 9.06
CA MET A 5 -5.14 20.54 8.15
C MET A 5 -4.70 19.32 8.96
N GLY A 6 -5.63 18.73 9.71
CA GLY A 6 -5.50 17.32 10.02
C GLY A 6 -5.48 16.61 8.67
N THR A 7 -4.30 16.51 8.07
CA THR A 7 -4.06 15.69 6.90
C THR A 7 -4.30 14.28 7.39
N GLU A 8 -5.53 13.81 7.25
CA GLU A 8 -5.83 12.40 7.30
C GLU A 8 -4.84 11.76 6.33
N LEU A 9 -3.84 11.04 6.87
CA LEU A 9 -2.79 10.44 6.08
C LEU A 9 -3.47 9.39 5.19
N ARG A 10 -3.67 9.72 3.92
CA ARG A 10 -4.34 8.85 2.94
C ARG A 10 -3.34 7.85 2.39
N CYS A 11 -3.06 6.84 3.19
CA CYS A 11 -2.44 5.61 2.70
C CYS A 11 -3.33 4.96 1.64
N GLN A 12 -2.73 4.34 0.64
CA GLN A 12 -3.48 3.58 -0.38
C GLN A 12 -4.06 2.29 0.23
N CYS A 13 -3.32 1.70 1.15
CA CYS A 13 -3.65 0.47 1.83
C CYS A 13 -4.50 0.73 3.07
N ILE A 14 -5.76 0.27 3.04
CA ILE A 14 -6.66 0.29 4.20
C ILE A 14 -6.42 -0.94 5.10
N ALA A 15 -6.01 -2.06 4.51
CA ALA A 15 -5.71 -3.31 5.21
C ALA A 15 -4.61 -4.09 4.48
N THR A 16 -3.87 -4.91 5.22
CA THR A 16 -2.81 -5.77 4.68
C THR A 16 -3.24 -7.23 4.60
N HIS A 17 -2.62 -7.97 3.69
CA HIS A 17 -2.84 -9.38 3.46
C HIS A 17 -1.75 -10.20 4.15
N SER A 18 -2.14 -10.95 5.19
CA SER A 18 -1.20 -11.72 6.01
C SER A 18 -1.01 -13.18 5.56
N ARG A 19 -1.80 -13.68 4.60
CA ARG A 19 -1.62 -15.05 4.10
C ARG A 19 -0.50 -15.12 3.08
N PHE A 20 0.20 -16.25 3.06
CA PHE A 20 1.25 -16.51 2.09
C PHE A 20 0.73 -16.42 0.66
N ILE A 21 1.40 -15.61 -0.15
CA ILE A 21 1.17 -15.51 -1.59
C ILE A 21 2.33 -16.20 -2.30
N PRO A 22 2.08 -17.26 -3.09
CA PRO A 22 3.13 -17.88 -3.88
C PRO A 22 3.79 -16.84 -4.81
N PRO A 23 5.13 -16.70 -4.82
CA PRO A 23 5.79 -15.73 -5.68
C PRO A 23 5.45 -15.88 -7.17
N LYS A 24 5.15 -17.11 -7.61
CA LYS A 24 4.72 -17.40 -9.00
C LYS A 24 3.39 -16.76 -9.40
N SER A 25 2.52 -16.40 -8.44
CA SER A 25 1.26 -15.69 -8.71
C SER A 25 1.41 -14.16 -8.73
N ILE A 26 2.55 -13.64 -8.31
CA ILE A 26 2.84 -12.21 -8.32
C ILE A 26 3.32 -11.83 -9.74
N GLN A 27 2.77 -10.74 -10.26
CA GLN A 27 3.14 -10.14 -11.53
C GLN A 27 4.09 -8.95 -11.32
N ASP A 28 3.78 -8.09 -10.36
CA ASP A 28 4.57 -6.90 -10.04
C ASP A 28 4.51 -6.58 -8.54
N VAL A 29 5.50 -5.85 -8.03
CA VAL A 29 5.53 -5.36 -6.65
C VAL A 29 5.97 -3.90 -6.62
N LYS A 30 5.09 -3.05 -6.11
CA LYS A 30 5.34 -1.62 -5.91
C LYS A 30 5.62 -1.34 -4.44
N LEU A 31 6.78 -0.74 -4.18
CA LEU A 31 7.13 -0.20 -2.87
C LEU A 31 6.86 1.29 -2.84
N THR A 32 5.99 1.74 -1.95
CA THR A 32 5.74 3.16 -1.67
C THR A 32 6.39 3.52 -0.35
N GLN A 33 7.37 4.42 -0.37
CA GLN A 33 8.04 4.89 0.84
C GLN A 33 7.12 5.77 1.68
N SER A 34 7.37 5.82 2.99
CA SER A 34 6.69 6.75 3.89
C SER A 34 6.92 8.20 3.47
N GLY A 35 5.90 9.05 3.59
CA GLY A 35 5.98 10.46 3.25
C GLY A 35 4.89 11.32 3.92
N PRO A 36 4.78 12.59 3.54
CA PRO A 36 3.82 13.54 4.13
C PRO A 36 2.36 13.11 4.04
N HIS A 37 2.03 12.22 3.08
CA HIS A 37 0.67 11.74 2.83
C HIS A 37 0.38 10.37 3.45
N CYS A 38 1.39 9.57 3.77
CA CYS A 38 1.24 8.28 4.45
C CYS A 38 2.52 7.96 5.22
N LYS A 39 2.44 7.76 6.53
CA LYS A 39 3.61 7.46 7.37
C LYS A 39 4.09 6.02 7.25
N ASN A 40 3.28 5.14 6.67
CA ASN A 40 3.61 3.73 6.49
C ASN A 40 4.40 3.56 5.19
N VAL A 41 5.31 2.59 5.20
CA VAL A 41 5.80 2.01 3.95
C VAL A 41 4.72 1.05 3.46
N GLU A 42 4.33 1.18 2.20
CA GLU A 42 3.32 0.31 1.59
C GLU A 42 3.97 -0.61 0.58
N VAL A 43 3.72 -1.91 0.69
CA VAL A 43 4.11 -2.89 -0.33
C VAL A 43 2.84 -3.37 -1.00
N ILE A 44 2.68 -3.03 -2.28
CA ILE A 44 1.50 -3.39 -3.07
C ILE A 44 1.93 -4.38 -4.13
N ALA A 45 1.43 -5.61 -4.03
CA ALA A 45 1.67 -6.65 -5.02
C ALA A 45 0.49 -6.71 -6.01
N THR A 46 0.81 -6.67 -7.30
CA THR A 46 -0.15 -6.97 -8.36
C THR A 46 -0.02 -8.43 -8.72
N LEU A 47 -1.11 -9.18 -8.58
CA LEU A 47 -1.14 -10.60 -8.92
C LEU A 47 -1.42 -10.79 -10.41
N LYS A 48 -1.01 -11.94 -10.97
CA LYS A 48 -1.22 -12.28 -12.39
C LYS A 48 -2.68 -12.31 -12.85
N ASN A 49 -3.62 -12.40 -11.91
CA ASN A 49 -5.05 -12.28 -12.19
C ASN A 49 -5.55 -10.83 -12.19
N GLY A 50 -4.66 -9.84 -12.11
CA GLY A 50 -4.96 -8.41 -12.08
C GLY A 50 -5.35 -7.85 -10.72
N LYS A 51 -5.41 -8.68 -9.66
CA LYS A 51 -5.77 -8.23 -8.32
C LYS A 51 -4.57 -7.55 -7.64
N GLU A 52 -4.80 -6.37 -7.07
CA GLU A 52 -3.86 -5.71 -6.18
C GLU A 52 -4.09 -6.12 -4.72
N VAL A 53 -3.00 -6.36 -3.99
CA VAL A 53 -3.02 -6.70 -2.57
C VAL A 53 -1.90 -5.96 -1.84
N CYS A 54 -2.24 -5.32 -0.72
CA CYS A 54 -1.25 -4.75 0.19
C CYS A 54 -0.69 -5.84 1.10
N LEU A 55 0.63 -5.87 1.32
CA LEU A 55 1.33 -6.81 2.18
C LEU A 55 1.68 -6.19 3.53
#